data_AF-A0A117QY54-F1
#
_entry.id   AF-A0A117QY54-F1
#
_cell.length_a   1.000
_cell.length_b   1.000
_cell.length_c   1.000
_cell.angle_alpha   90.00
_cell.angle_beta   90.00
_cell.angle_gamma   90.00
#
_symmetry.space_group_name_H-M   'P 1'
#
loop_
_entity.id
_entity.type
_entity.pdbx_description
1 polymer ?
#
loop_
_entity_poly.entity_id
_entity_poly.type
_entity_poly.pdbx_seq_one_letter_code
_entity_poly.pdbx_strand_id
1 'polypeptide(L)'
;MYSEFLMALSRGHSDMRGIVLRPDRPSGDALYGELHRALDGAGIWRLRQSLSLAASAEIIRLAEAACDALSAMRDRLIEEPTIRGDSYVVCRAILWRENAHLREAMRRDLGMDGPPDPEVGQYRLADTRRPDADSRPTHG
;
A
#
# COMPACT_ATOMS: atom_id res chain seq x y z
N MET A 1 19.34 4.43 -1.86
CA MET A 1 18.20 4.68 -2.77
C MET A 1 17.06 3.67 -2.61
N TYR A 2 17.23 2.38 -2.92
CA TYR A 2 16.14 1.39 -2.79
C TYR A 2 15.61 1.28 -1.35
N SER A 3 16.50 1.14 -0.38
CA SER A 3 16.15 1.13 1.04
C SER A 3 15.43 2.42 1.47
N GLU A 4 15.91 3.58 1.03
CA GLU A 4 15.29 4.88 1.34
C GLU A 4 13.88 5.01 0.77
N PHE A 5 13.66 4.55 -0.45
CA PHE A 5 12.34 4.54 -1.06
C PHE A 5 11.37 3.61 -0.31
N LEU A 6 11.81 2.40 0.02
CA LEU A 6 11.00 1.45 0.80
C LEU A 6 10.68 1.99 2.21
N MET A 7 11.65 2.65 2.86
CA MET A 7 11.43 3.32 4.15
C MET A 7 10.43 4.46 4.02
N ALA A 8 10.50 5.25 2.94
CA ALA A 8 9.54 6.32 2.70
C ALA A 8 8.11 5.79 2.49
N LEU A 9 7.93 4.70 1.74
CA LEU A 9 6.63 4.03 1.59
C LEU A 9 6.08 3.55 2.94
N SER A 10 6.92 2.88 3.74
CA SER A 10 6.56 2.39 5.07
C SER A 10 6.19 3.54 6.02
N ARG A 11 6.94 4.64 5.97
CA ARG A 11 6.68 5.85 6.74
C ARG A 11 5.36 6.51 6.34
N GLY A 12 5.12 6.72 5.04
CA GLY A 12 3.87 7.30 4.56
C GLY A 12 2.64 6.49 5.00
N HIS A 13 2.72 5.16 4.92
CA HIS A 13 1.69 4.27 5.44
C HIS A 13 1.47 4.42 6.95
N SER A 14 2.56 4.41 7.71
CA SER A 14 2.53 4.49 9.18
C SER A 14 2.00 5.84 9.67
N ASP A 15 2.42 6.94 9.05
CA ASP A 15 2.01 8.30 9.40
C ASP A 15 0.51 8.49 9.13
N MET A 16 0.00 8.04 7.97
CA MET A 16 -1.44 8.06 7.69
C MET A 16 -2.25 7.23 8.69
N ARG A 17 -1.77 6.02 9.01
CA ARG A 17 -2.40 5.16 10.02
C ARG A 17 -2.41 5.84 11.39
N GLY A 18 -1.31 6.51 11.76
CA GLY A 18 -1.19 7.27 13.00
C GLY A 18 -2.23 8.37 13.08
N ILE A 19 -2.40 9.16 12.02
CA ILE A 19 -3.41 10.24 11.94
C ILE A 19 -4.82 9.70 12.20
N VAL A 20 -5.19 8.59 11.54
CA VAL A 20 -6.55 8.01 11.66
C VAL A 20 -6.84 7.41 13.03
N LEU A 21 -5.79 6.94 13.73
CA LEU A 21 -5.87 6.35 15.06
C LEU A 21 -5.88 7.36 16.21
N ARG A 22 -5.59 8.63 15.95
CA ARG A 22 -5.58 9.67 16.97
C ARG A 22 -6.98 9.84 17.61
N PRO A 23 -7.09 9.93 18.94
CA PRO A 23 -8.36 10.22 19.62
C PRO A 23 -8.97 11.56 19.21
N ASP A 24 -8.11 12.54 18.93
CA ASP A 24 -8.42 13.92 18.54
C ASP A 24 -8.28 14.13 17.02
N ARG A 25 -8.42 13.06 16.21
CA ARG A 25 -8.17 13.14 14.78
C ARG A 25 -9.01 14.24 14.12
N PRO A 26 -8.43 14.99 13.16
CA PRO A 26 -9.19 15.94 12.37
C PRO A 26 -10.28 15.24 11.53
N SER A 27 -11.23 16.02 11.02
CA SER A 27 -12.27 15.57 10.10
C SER A 27 -12.38 16.51 8.90
N GLY A 28 -13.06 16.07 7.83
CA GLY A 28 -13.26 16.86 6.61
C GLY A 28 -11.93 17.33 6.00
N ASP A 29 -11.88 18.60 5.60
CA ASP A 29 -10.73 19.20 4.92
C ASP A 29 -9.44 19.16 5.74
N ALA A 30 -9.53 19.23 7.07
CA ALA A 30 -8.37 19.15 7.94
C ALA A 30 -7.74 17.75 7.90
N LEU A 31 -8.56 16.69 7.83
CA LEU A 31 -8.09 15.32 7.66
C LEU A 31 -7.45 15.14 6.29
N TYR A 32 -8.11 15.62 5.24
CA TYR A 32 -7.56 15.62 3.88
C TYR A 32 -6.15 16.23 3.84
N GLY A 33 -5.98 17.41 4.45
CA GLY A 33 -4.70 18.11 4.48
C GLY A 33 -3.62 17.42 5.32
N GLU A 34 -3.97 16.76 6.42
CA GLU A 34 -3.02 15.97 7.21
C GLU A 34 -2.55 14.72 6.46
N LEU A 35 -3.48 13.97 5.84
CA LEU A 35 -3.13 12.76 5.09
C LEU A 35 -2.26 13.07 3.85
N HIS A 36 -2.52 14.18 3.15
CA HIS A 36 -1.65 14.65 2.07
C HIS A 36 -0.26 15.02 2.58
N ARG A 37 -0.18 15.81 3.65
CA ARG A 37 1.10 16.20 4.26
C ARG A 37 1.90 15.00 4.75
N ALA A 38 1.26 13.93 5.21
CA ALA A 38 1.93 12.70 5.59
C ALA A 38 2.67 12.04 4.41
N LEU A 39 2.02 11.96 3.24
CA LEU A 39 2.67 11.42 2.04
C LEU A 39 3.80 12.31 1.52
N ASP A 40 3.57 13.62 1.48
CA ASP A 40 4.59 14.58 1.04
C ASP A 40 5.79 14.60 1.99
N GLY A 41 5.53 14.60 3.30
CA GLY A 41 6.54 14.59 4.35
C GLY A 41 7.37 13.30 4.41
N ALA A 42 6.82 12.18 3.91
CA ALA A 42 7.58 10.94 3.74
C ALA A 42 8.61 11.03 2.59
N GLY A 43 8.51 12.01 1.70
CA GLY A 43 9.46 12.25 0.62
C GLY A 43 9.39 11.26 -0.54
N ILE A 44 8.29 10.51 -0.65
CA ILE A 44 8.10 9.41 -1.60
C ILE A 44 8.24 9.90 -3.04
N TRP A 45 7.68 11.06 -3.38
CA TRP A 45 7.73 11.61 -4.74
C TRP A 45 9.14 11.93 -5.21
N ARG A 46 9.95 12.55 -4.34
CA ARG A 46 11.36 12.85 -4.62
C ARG A 46 12.18 11.58 -4.82
N LEU A 47 11.91 10.55 -4.02
CA LEU A 47 12.61 9.27 -4.10
C LEU A 47 12.16 8.47 -5.34
N ARG A 48 10.88 8.51 -5.73
CA ARG A 48 10.38 7.96 -7.01
C ARG A 48 11.09 8.60 -8.20
N GLN A 49 11.24 9.92 -8.19
CA GLN A 49 11.99 10.62 -9.24
C GLN A 49 13.45 10.16 -9.27
N SER A 50 14.08 10.00 -8.11
CA SER A 50 15.46 9.49 -8.02
C SER A 50 15.57 8.07 -8.60
N LEU A 51 14.61 7.18 -8.32
CA LEU A 51 14.55 5.84 -8.90
C LEU A 51 14.40 5.87 -10.42
N SER A 52 13.56 6.78 -10.96
CA SER A 52 13.32 6.88 -12.40
C SER A 52 14.56 7.17 -13.24
N LEU A 53 15.61 7.71 -12.62
CA LEU A 53 16.88 8.04 -13.28
C LEU A 53 17.92 6.91 -13.24
N ALA A 54 17.77 5.97 -12.30
CA ALA A 54 18.84 5.02 -11.95
C ALA A 54 18.41 3.55 -11.97
N ALA A 55 17.12 3.26 -11.88
CA ALA A 55 16.61 1.90 -11.77
C ALA A 55 16.17 1.34 -13.14
N SER A 56 16.04 0.02 -13.22
CA SER A 56 15.48 -0.65 -14.39
C SER A 56 14.01 -0.29 -14.63
N ALA A 57 13.54 -0.41 -15.87
CA ALA A 57 12.14 -0.15 -16.21
C ALA A 57 11.14 -1.00 -15.39
N GLU A 58 11.52 -2.24 -15.03
CA GLU A 58 10.71 -3.10 -14.15
C GLU A 58 10.54 -2.48 -12.76
N ILE A 59 11.65 -2.04 -12.14
CA ILE A 59 11.63 -1.42 -10.80
C ILE A 59 10.88 -0.10 -10.82
N ILE A 60 11.06 0.71 -11.87
CA ILE A 60 10.31 1.95 -12.04
C ILE A 60 8.82 1.65 -12.00
N ARG A 61 8.31 0.78 -12.90
CA ARG A 61 6.89 0.41 -12.97
C ARG A 61 6.34 -0.11 -11.63
N LEU A 62 7.11 -0.93 -10.91
CA LEU A 62 6.72 -1.45 -9.60
C LEU A 62 6.70 -0.36 -8.52
N ALA A 63 7.63 0.59 -8.56
CA ALA A 63 7.64 1.75 -7.67
C ALA A 63 6.42 2.66 -7.92
N GLU A 64 6.01 2.83 -9.19
CA GLU A 64 4.77 3.55 -9.53
C GLU A 64 3.55 2.85 -8.93
N ALA A 65 3.43 1.53 -9.12
CA ALA A 65 2.33 0.75 -8.59
C ALA A 65 2.24 0.82 -7.04
N ALA A 66 3.38 0.79 -6.34
CA ALA A 66 3.42 0.96 -4.89
C ALA A 66 2.98 2.36 -4.43
N CYS A 67 3.40 3.42 -5.14
CA CYS A 67 2.95 4.79 -4.88
C CYS A 67 1.45 4.98 -5.13
N ASP A 68 0.93 4.38 -6.20
CA ASP A 68 -0.48 4.47 -6.56
C ASP A 68 -1.34 3.71 -5.52
N ALA A 69 -0.90 2.53 -5.08
CA ALA A 69 -1.56 1.79 -4.00
C ALA A 69 -1.60 2.56 -2.68
N LEU A 70 -0.52 3.28 -2.34
CA LEU A 70 -0.47 4.12 -1.15
C LEU A 70 -1.39 5.34 -1.27
N SER A 71 -1.44 5.96 -2.45
CA SER A 71 -2.34 7.08 -2.75
C SER A 71 -3.81 6.65 -2.72
N ALA A 72 -4.13 5.47 -3.25
CA ALA A 72 -5.46 4.88 -3.16
C ALA A 72 -5.86 4.64 -1.69
N MET A 73 -4.92 4.19 -0.84
CA MET A 73 -5.19 4.05 0.59
C MET A 73 -5.49 5.41 1.26
N ARG A 74 -4.71 6.46 0.93
CA ARG A 74 -4.99 7.82 1.40
C ARG A 74 -6.41 8.24 1.06
N ASP A 75 -6.81 8.06 -0.20
CA ASP A 75 -8.12 8.45 -0.69
C ASP A 75 -9.24 7.69 0.03
N ARG A 76 -9.06 6.39 0.29
CA ARG A 76 -9.98 5.62 1.12
C ARG A 76 -10.04 6.08 2.56
N LEU A 77 -8.93 6.46 3.17
CA LEU A 77 -8.91 7.00 4.53
C LEU A 77 -9.53 8.40 4.63
N ILE A 78 -9.60 9.15 3.53
CA ILE A 78 -10.33 10.41 3.44
C ILE A 78 -11.84 10.14 3.40
N GLU A 79 -12.27 9.20 2.56
CA GLU A 79 -13.69 8.83 2.41
C GLU A 79 -14.24 8.12 3.65
N GLU A 80 -13.47 7.17 4.20
CA GLU A 80 -13.84 6.30 5.31
C GLU A 80 -12.68 6.29 6.33
N PRO A 81 -12.67 7.18 7.34
CA PRO A 81 -11.53 7.39 8.24
C PRO A 81 -11.47 6.30 9.32
N THR A 82 -11.28 5.07 8.90
CA THR A 82 -11.21 3.89 9.75
C THR A 82 -10.22 2.88 9.20
N ILE A 83 -9.45 2.28 10.09
CA ILE A 83 -8.51 1.19 9.74
C ILE A 83 -9.15 -0.21 9.89
N ARG A 84 -10.43 -0.25 10.30
CA ARG A 84 -11.18 -1.50 10.52
C ARG A 84 -12.15 -1.80 9.37
N GLY A 85 -12.32 -0.87 8.43
CA GLY A 85 -13.19 -1.05 7.27
C GLY A 85 -12.56 -1.98 6.25
N ASP A 86 -13.42 -2.68 5.50
CA ASP A 86 -13.01 -3.60 4.43
C ASP A 86 -12.20 -2.88 3.35
N SER A 87 -12.56 -1.62 3.06
CA SER A 87 -11.85 -0.74 2.13
C SER A 87 -10.37 -0.58 2.49
N TYR A 88 -10.07 -0.31 3.76
CA TYR A 88 -8.69 -0.22 4.27
C TYR A 88 -7.95 -1.55 4.17
N VAL A 89 -8.61 -2.65 4.52
CA VAL A 89 -8.00 -4.00 4.46
C VAL A 89 -7.59 -4.34 3.03
N VAL A 90 -8.48 -4.08 2.06
CA VAL A 90 -8.19 -4.30 0.63
C VAL A 90 -7.04 -3.42 0.15
N CYS A 91 -7.07 -2.10 0.43
CA CYS A 91 -5.98 -1.20 0.06
C CYS A 91 -4.65 -1.62 0.68
N ARG A 92 -4.65 -2.08 1.93
CA ARG A 92 -3.45 -2.56 2.61
C ARG A 92 -2.90 -3.82 1.97
N ALA A 93 -3.76 -4.77 1.59
CA ALA A 93 -3.34 -5.97 0.88
C ALA A 93 -2.71 -5.64 -0.48
N ILE A 94 -3.28 -4.69 -1.23
CA ILE A 94 -2.72 -4.23 -2.50
C ILE A 94 -1.35 -3.58 -2.29
N LEU A 95 -1.23 -2.62 -1.36
CA LEU A 95 0.04 -1.97 -1.04
C LEU A 95 1.13 -2.99 -0.67
N TRP A 96 0.79 -3.96 0.17
CA TRP A 96 1.74 -5.01 0.56
C TRP A 96 2.15 -5.90 -0.60
N ARG A 97 1.21 -6.29 -1.48
CA ARG A 97 1.52 -7.05 -2.69
C ARG A 97 2.49 -6.29 -3.60
N GLU A 98 2.21 -5.03 -3.89
CA GLU A 98 3.09 -4.23 -4.76
C GLU A 98 4.46 -3.98 -4.12
N ASN A 99 4.52 -3.73 -2.81
CA ASN A 99 5.78 -3.64 -2.07
C ASN A 99 6.59 -4.93 -2.15
N ALA A 100 5.94 -6.09 -2.04
CA ALA A 100 6.62 -7.37 -2.06
C ALA A 100 7.23 -7.64 -3.45
N HIS A 101 6.50 -7.36 -4.53
CA HIS A 101 7.03 -7.44 -5.90
C HIS A 101 8.19 -6.46 -6.12
N LEU A 102 8.07 -5.23 -5.62
CA LEU A 102 9.12 -4.22 -5.70
C LEU A 102 10.39 -4.66 -4.96
N ARG A 103 10.26 -5.17 -3.74
CA ARG A 103 11.40 -5.68 -2.95
C ARG A 103 12.11 -6.82 -3.68
N GLU A 104 11.35 -7.75 -4.26
CA GLU A 104 11.93 -8.84 -5.06
C GLU A 104 12.72 -8.31 -6.26
N ALA A 105 12.15 -7.39 -7.03
CA ALA A 105 12.84 -6.81 -8.19
C ALA A 105 14.11 -6.05 -7.78
N MET A 106 14.05 -5.27 -6.69
CA MET A 106 15.21 -4.57 -6.14
C MET A 106 16.29 -5.53 -5.63
N ARG A 107 15.91 -6.68 -5.03
CA ARG A 107 16.89 -7.69 -4.60
C ARG A 107 17.59 -8.33 -5.80
N ARG A 108 16.83 -8.71 -6.83
CA ARG A 108 17.39 -9.25 -8.09
C ARG A 108 18.38 -8.28 -8.73
N ASP A 109 18.01 -7.00 -8.79
CA ASP A 109 18.86 -5.94 -9.35
C ASP A 109 20.17 -5.74 -8.58
N LEU A 110 20.17 -5.99 -7.26
CA LEU A 110 21.36 -5.97 -6.40
C LEU A 110 22.15 -7.29 -6.43
N GLY A 111 21.78 -8.27 -7.25
CA GLY A 111 22.41 -9.60 -7.30
C GLY A 111 22.17 -10.44 -6.03
N MET A 112 21.15 -10.08 -5.24
CA MET A 112 20.76 -10.79 -4.02
C MET A 112 19.64 -11.79 -4.32
N ASP A 113 19.95 -12.74 -5.19
CA ASP A 113 19.03 -13.83 -5.53
C ASP A 113 18.97 -14.81 -4.35
N GLY A 114 17.76 -15.03 -3.84
CA GLY A 114 17.48 -15.86 -2.68
C GLY A 114 16.04 -16.38 -2.73
N PRO A 115 15.59 -17.14 -1.71
CA PRO A 115 14.20 -17.60 -1.67
C PRO A 115 13.25 -16.39 -1.77
N PRO A 116 12.12 -16.54 -2.49
CA PRO A 116 11.17 -15.46 -2.67
C PRO A 116 10.74 -14.93 -1.31
N ASP A 117 10.53 -13.62 -1.25
CA ASP A 117 10.14 -12.96 -0.01
C ASP A 117 8.92 -13.69 0.60
N PRO A 118 9.02 -14.19 1.85
CA PRO A 118 7.96 -15.01 2.46
C PRO A 118 6.62 -14.28 2.56
N GLU A 119 6.63 -12.94 2.50
CA GLU A 119 5.44 -12.12 2.49
C GLU A 119 4.72 -12.14 1.13
N VAL A 120 5.39 -12.42 0.00
CA VAL A 120 4.75 -12.53 -1.33
C VAL A 120 3.73 -13.67 -1.37
N GLY A 121 3.99 -14.76 -0.64
CA GLY A 121 3.14 -15.95 -0.61
C GLY A 121 1.84 -15.79 0.19
N GLN A 122 1.80 -14.85 1.15
CA GLN A 122 0.69 -14.72 2.11
C GLN A 122 -0.38 -13.71 1.67
N TYR A 123 -0.08 -12.82 0.73
CA TYR A 123 -1.02 -11.79 0.25
C TYR A 123 -1.76 -12.16 -1.04
N ARG A 124 -1.61 -13.41 -1.54
CA ARG A 124 -2.56 -13.94 -2.52
C ARG A 124 -3.93 -13.86 -1.89
N LEU A 125 -4.80 -13.05 -2.47
CA LEU A 125 -6.22 -12.85 -2.18
C LEU A 125 -6.99 -14.17 -1.95
N ALA A 126 -6.75 -14.83 -0.82
CA ALA A 126 -7.43 -16.07 -0.46
C ALA A 126 -8.91 -15.84 -0.11
N ASP A 127 -9.35 -14.58 0.01
CA ASP A 127 -10.74 -14.21 0.32
C ASP A 127 -11.48 -13.47 -0.81
N THR A 128 -11.01 -13.54 -2.06
CA THR A 128 -11.88 -13.16 -3.21
C THR A 128 -12.78 -14.28 -3.70
N ARG A 129 -12.97 -15.36 -2.91
CA ARG A 129 -14.16 -16.21 -3.05
C ARG A 129 -15.37 -15.52 -2.41
N ARG A 130 -15.96 -14.66 -3.25
CA ARG A 130 -17.35 -14.21 -3.32
C ARG A 130 -18.37 -14.95 -2.42
N PRO A 131 -19.29 -14.24 -1.74
CA PRO A 131 -20.53 -14.82 -1.24
C PRO A 131 -21.52 -14.91 -2.42
N ASP A 132 -21.71 -16.11 -2.94
CA ASP A 132 -22.85 -16.55 -3.76
C ASP A 132 -23.11 -17.99 -3.31
N ALA A 133 -24.30 -18.47 -2.97
CA ALA A 133 -25.60 -17.87 -2.86
C ALA A 133 -26.39 -18.78 -1.92
N ASP A 134 -27.40 -18.18 -1.29
CA ASP A 134 -28.55 -18.86 -0.74
C ASP A 134 -29.01 -20.00 -1.68
N SER A 135 -29.02 -21.22 -1.17
CA SER A 135 -29.70 -22.35 -1.79
C SER A 135 -30.33 -23.17 -0.67
N ARG A 136 -31.30 -22.54 0.01
CA ARG A 136 -32.38 -23.30 0.63
C ARG A 136 -33.29 -23.84 -0.48
N PRO A 137 -33.48 -25.17 -0.61
CA PRO A 137 -34.70 -25.66 -1.20
C PRO A 137 -35.80 -25.64 -0.14
N THR A 138 -36.78 -24.77 -0.37
CA THR A 138 -38.13 -24.91 0.18
C THR A 138 -38.80 -26.18 -0.38
N HIS A 139 -39.24 -27.04 0.54
CA HIS A 139 -40.32 -28.04 0.45
C HIS A 139 -40.29 -29.17 -0.59
N GLY A 140 -40.38 -30.38 -0.03
CA GLY A 140 -41.03 -31.58 -0.54
C GLY A 140 -41.44 -32.43 0.65
#